data_AF-A0A1C2AZ80-F1
#
_entry.id   AF-A0A1C2AZ80-F1
#
_cell.length_a   1.000
_cell.length_b   1.000
_cell.length_c   1.000
_cell.angle_alpha   90.00
_cell.angle_beta   90.00
_cell.angle_gamma   90.00
#
_symmetry.space_group_name_H-M   'P 1'
#
loop_
_entity.id
_entity.type
_entity.pdbx_description
1 polymer ?
#
loop_
_entity_poly.entity_id
_entity_poly.type
_entity_poly.pdbx_seq_one_letter_code
_entity_poly.pdbx_strand_id
1 'polypeptide(L)' 'MNNPDISVIIPAYNHEKFIGRALRSILDQSIDKKKYEVILINDFSIDNSKQIIKKYKSEIVYIENDQNKGLPYS' A
#
# COMPACT_ATOMS: atom_id res chain seq x y z
N MET A 1 9.16 3.97 -21.31
CA MET A 1 8.01 3.93 -20.38
C MET A 1 8.01 2.54 -19.76
N ASN A 2 8.19 2.42 -18.45
CA ASN A 2 7.98 1.14 -17.77
C ASN A 2 6.49 1.04 -17.46
N ASN A 3 5.75 0.29 -18.26
CA ASN A 3 4.41 -0.14 -17.88
C ASN A 3 4.58 -1.39 -17.01
N PRO A 4 4.16 -1.36 -15.74
CA PRO A 4 4.11 -2.59 -14.95
C PRO A 4 3.11 -3.56 -15.61
N ASP A 5 3.44 -4.85 -15.60
CA ASP A 5 2.55 -5.93 -16.04
C ASP A 5 1.46 -6.18 -15.00
N ILE A 6 1.75 -5.88 -13.72
CA ILE A 6 0.89 -6.16 -12.56
C ILE A 6 0.83 -4.94 -11.63
N SER A 7 -0.37 -4.54 -11.23
CA SER A 7 -0.59 -3.53 -10.19
C SER A 7 -1.24 -4.19 -8.97
N VAL A 8 -0.58 -4.13 -7.82
CA VAL A 8 -1.10 -4.65 -6.55
C VAL A 8 -1.74 -3.50 -5.78
N ILE A 9 -3.06 -3.55 -5.60
CA ILE A 9 -3.83 -2.52 -4.89
C ILE A 9 -4.09 -2.96 -3.45
N ILE A 10 -3.75 -2.11 -2.48
CA ILE A 10 -3.90 -2.37 -1.04
C ILE A 10 -4.70 -1.22 -0.40
N PRO A 11 -6.03 -1.33 -0.34
CA PRO A 11 -6.83 -0.45 0.50
C PRO A 11 -6.62 -0.80 1.97
N ALA A 12 -6.42 0.20 2.82
CA ALA A 12 -6.14 0.00 4.24
C ALA A 12 -6.87 1.03 5.12
N TYR A 13 -7.62 0.50 6.09
CA TYR A 13 -8.22 1.28 7.18
C TYR A 13 -8.01 0.54 8.51
N ASN A 14 -7.24 1.13 9.42
CA ASN A 14 -6.93 0.60 10.75
C ASN A 14 -6.36 -0.85 10.72
N HIS A 15 -5.24 -1.03 10.00
CA HIS A 15 -4.56 -2.33 9.82
C HIS A 15 -3.16 -2.39 10.45
N GLU A 16 -2.91 -1.67 11.55
CA GLU A 16 -1.56 -1.58 12.17
C GLU A 16 -0.94 -2.95 12.47
N LYS A 17 -1.76 -3.95 12.83
CA LYS A 17 -1.32 -5.31 13.17
C LYS A 17 -0.77 -6.10 11.98
N PHE A 18 -1.22 -5.79 10.76
CA PHE A 18 -1.01 -6.66 9.59
C PHE A 18 -0.35 -5.95 8.41
N ILE A 19 -0.53 -4.64 8.27
CA ILE A 19 -0.11 -3.91 7.07
C ILE A 19 1.40 -4.02 6.81
N GLY A 20 2.21 -4.03 7.88
CA GLY A 20 3.66 -4.20 7.76
C GLY A 20 4.07 -5.58 7.24
N ARG A 21 3.35 -6.65 7.59
CA ARG A 21 3.60 -8.01 7.07
C ARG A 21 3.15 -8.12 5.61
N ALA A 22 1.99 -7.54 5.27
CA ALA A 22 1.48 -7.54 3.90
C ALA A 22 2.45 -6.83 2.94
N LEU A 23 2.88 -5.61 3.29
CA LEU A 23 3.84 -4.84 2.50
C LEU A 23 5.15 -5.61 2.31
N ARG A 24 5.71 -6.18 3.39
CA ARG A 24 6.95 -6.96 3.29
C ARG A 24 6.81 -8.17 2.37
N SER A 25 5.68 -8.87 2.44
CA SER A 25 5.40 -10.03 1.59
C SER A 25 5.31 -9.66 0.10
N ILE A 26 4.70 -8.52 -0.22
CA ILE A 26 4.52 -8.05 -1.60
C ILE A 26 5.82 -7.43 -2.15
N LEU A 27 6.61 -6.82 -1.28
CA LEU A 27 7.92 -6.28 -1.64
C LEU A 27 9.00 -7.39 -1.72
N ASP A 28 8.76 -8.58 -1.20
CA ASP A 28 9.72 -9.70 -1.29
C ASP A 28 9.38 -10.71 -2.40
N GLN A 29 8.70 -10.27 -3.46
CA GLN A 29 8.36 -11.12 -4.59
C GLN A 29 9.57 -11.37 -5.50
N SER A 30 9.64 -12.56 -6.10
CA SER A 30 10.70 -12.96 -7.03
C SER A 30 10.57 -12.37 -8.44
N ILE A 31 9.46 -11.68 -8.74
CA ILE A 31 9.28 -10.93 -9.98
C ILE A 31 10.17 -9.68 -10.01
N ASP A 32 10.67 -9.31 -11.19
CA ASP A 32 11.42 -8.06 -11.37
C ASP A 32 10.59 -6.86 -10.89
N LYS A 33 11.20 -6.03 -10.03
CA LYS A 33 10.63 -4.79 -9.48
C LYS A 33 10.12 -3.81 -10.55
N LYS A 34 10.63 -3.90 -11.78
CA LYS A 34 10.16 -3.07 -12.90
C LYS A 34 8.86 -3.55 -13.53
N LYS A 35 8.45 -4.80 -13.25
CA LYS A 35 7.27 -5.44 -13.83
C LYS A 35 6.03 -5.35 -12.95
N TYR A 36 6.15 -4.86 -11.73
CA TYR A 36 4.98 -4.64 -10.89
C TYR A 36 5.08 -3.35 -10.07
N GLU A 37 3.92 -2.82 -9.73
CA GLU A 37 3.78 -1.70 -8.80
C GLU A 37 2.90 -2.09 -7.61
N VAL A 38 3.09 -1.35 -6.51
CA VAL A 38 2.27 -1.49 -5.31
C VAL A 38 1.64 -0.15 -5.02
N ILE A 39 0.32 -0.10 -5.05
CA ILE A 39 -0.48 1.09 -4.76
C ILE A 39 -1.18 0.84 -3.44
N LEU A 40 -0.83 1.63 -2.42
CA LEU A 40 -1.46 1.54 -1.11
C LEU A 40 -2.30 2.78 -0.87
N ILE A 41 -3.59 2.56 -0.60
CA ILE A 41 -4.55 3.60 -0.26
C ILE A 41 -4.81 3.51 1.25
N ASN A 42 -4.33 4.50 2.01
CA ASN A 42 -4.72 4.67 3.41
C ASN A 42 -6.02 5.46 3.48
N ASP A 43 -7.11 4.76 3.82
CA ASP A 43 -8.46 5.31 3.89
C ASP A 43 -8.72 6.00 5.24
N PHE A 44 -7.84 6.97 5.56
CA PHE A 44 -7.88 7.78 6.77
C PHE A 44 -7.78 6.98 8.08
N SER A 45 -6.81 6.06 8.15
CA SER A 45 -6.54 5.31 9.40
C SER A 45 -6.16 6.23 10.55
N ILE A 46 -6.72 5.95 11.73
CA ILE A 46 -6.46 6.67 12.99
C ILE A 46 -5.54 5.89 13.95
N ASP A 47 -5.21 4.64 13.61
CA ASP A 47 -4.25 3.80 14.32
C ASP A 47 -2.81 4.03 13.82
N ASN A 48 -1.87 3.14 14.18
CA ASN A 48 -0.47 3.26 13.74
C ASN A 48 -0.22 2.87 12.27
N SER A 49 -1.25 2.53 11.48
CA SER A 49 -1.09 2.10 10.08
C SER A 49 -0.27 3.11 9.28
N LYS A 50 -0.60 4.41 9.40
CA LYS A 50 0.10 5.49 8.69
C LYS A 50 1.60 5.51 8.98
N GLN A 51 1.98 5.32 10.25
CA GLN A 51 3.39 5.31 10.64
C GLN A 51 4.13 4.07 10.13
N ILE A 52 3.45 2.92 10.09
CA ILE A 52 4.02 1.69 9.54
C ILE A 52 4.19 1.82 8.02
N ILE A 53 3.18 2.31 7.31
CA ILE A 53 3.18 2.52 5.85
C ILE A 53 4.30 3.46 5.43
N LYS A 54 4.50 4.58 6.15
CA LYS A 54 5.55 5.57 5.84
C LYS A 54 6.95 4.97 5.75
N LYS A 55 7.23 3.85 6.43
CA LYS A 55 8.52 3.14 6.35
C LYS A 55 8.80 2.56 4.96
N TYR A 56 7.78 2.36 4.15
CA TYR A 56 7.85 1.77 2.81
C TYR A 56 7.59 2.79 1.68
N LYS A 57 7.49 4.08 2.00
CA LYS A 57 7.04 5.13 1.07
C LYS A 57 7.93 5.27 -0.19
N SER A 58 9.20 4.87 -0.12
CA SER A 58 10.12 4.87 -1.27
C SER A 58 9.89 3.72 -2.25
N GLU A 59 9.14 2.70 -1.85
CA GLU A 59 8.96 1.45 -2.62
C GLU A 59 7.52 1.28 -3.12
N ILE A 60 6.59 2.13 -2.68
CA ILE A 60 5.16 2.04 -3.01
C ILE A 60 4.63 3.40 -3.50
N VAL A 61 3.58 3.35 -4.30
CA VAL A 61 2.72 4.51 -4.54
C VAL A 61 1.78 4.63 -3.35
N TYR A 62 1.92 5.71 -2.56
CA TYR A 62 1.12 5.93 -1.36
C TYR A 62 0.07 7.01 -1.59
N ILE A 63 -1.20 6.63 -1.45
CA ILE A 63 -2.37 7.51 -1.52
C ILE A 63 -2.98 7.59 -0.12
N GLU A 64 -3.37 8.79 0.29
CA GLU A 64 -4.01 9.02 1.58
C GLU A 64 -5.32 9.80 1.38
N ASN A 65 -6.42 9.24 1.88
CA ASN A 65 -7.70 9.92 1.91
C ASN A 65 -7.75 10.91 3.07
N ASP A 66 -8.50 11.99 2.86
CA ASP A 66 -8.77 13.06 3.83
C ASP A 66 -9.82 12.69 4.89
N GLN A 67 -10.59 11.64 4.63
CA GLN A 67 -11.57 11.03 5.53
C GLN A 67 -11.77 9.56 5.13
N ASN A 68 -12.42 8.76 5.98
CA ASN A 68 -12.76 7.39 5.62
C ASN A 68 -13.87 7.40 4.55
N LYS A 69 -13.55 6.90 3.35
CA LYS A 69 -14.44 6.88 2.17
C LYS A 69 -14.95 5.48 1.84
N GLY A 70 -14.45 4.47 2.55
CA GLY A 70 -14.85 3.08 2.40
C GLY A 70 -14.15 2.38 1.25
N LEU A 71 -14.25 1.05 1.26
CA LEU A 71 -13.58 0.17 0.31
C LEU A 71 -13.90 0.45 -1.17
N PRO A 72 -15.13 0.76 -1.59
CA PRO A 72 -15.39 1.03 -3.01
C PRO A 72 -14.68 2.26 -3.58
N TYR A 73 -14.31 3.21 -2.71
CA TYR A 73 -13.53 4.39 -3.10
C TYR A 73 -12.02 4.12 -3.04
N SER A 74 -11.61 3.18 -2.19
CA SER A 74 -10.22 2.95 -1.80
C SER A 74 -9.53 1.87 -2.62
#